data_AF-A0A3S0CKU7-F1
#
_entry.id   AF-A0A3S0CKU7-F1
#
_cell.length_a   1.000
_cell.length_b   1.000
_cell.length_c   1.000
_cell.angle_alpha   90.00
_cell.angle_beta   90.00
_cell.angle_gamma   90.00
#
_symmetry.space_group_name_H-M   'P 1'
#
loop_
_entity.id
_entity.type
_entity.pdbx_description
1 polymer ?
#
loop_
_entity_poly.entity_id
_entity_poly.type
_entity_poly.pdbx_seq_one_letter_code
_entity_poly.pdbx_strand_id
1 'polypeptide(L)'
;MRFLPLLFALLCCNSFADVCDELPKPSVTVKLHEEPVGLDTVTGLRTLSLMGPRSLQEGQRVLGLTRGAAIVRFETKVVARVDASRQWECASPQISMTYGFSPLTVYVAKEFPQGSCAYREIYQHEQRHVDAYRQHLAGIEKELADTLSRRFTTGGPWRGPVGQARTRIANELEERWGPYVRREINKVELVQAQIDTPEEYRRVAERCDGAIKTITRQALQR
;
A
#
# COMPACT_ATOMS: atom_id res chain seq x y z
N MET A 1 9.13 -2.79 85.69
CA MET A 1 7.94 -2.23 84.99
C MET A 1 8.13 -2.45 83.50
N ARG A 2 7.05 -2.84 82.81
CA ARG A 2 7.02 -3.56 81.53
C ARG A 2 7.48 -2.69 80.35
N PHE A 3 8.45 -3.18 79.58
CA PHE A 3 8.74 -2.71 78.23
C PHE A 3 7.68 -3.29 77.27
N LEU A 4 6.96 -2.42 76.56
CA LEU A 4 5.99 -2.79 75.53
C LEU A 4 6.67 -2.61 74.16
N PRO A 5 6.91 -3.66 73.36
CA PRO A 5 7.42 -3.48 72.01
C PRO A 5 6.26 -3.15 71.07
N LEU A 6 6.35 -1.99 70.42
CA LEU A 6 5.42 -1.58 69.38
C LEU A 6 5.70 -2.41 68.12
N LEU A 7 4.79 -3.33 67.79
CA LEU A 7 4.88 -4.19 66.61
C LEU A 7 4.56 -3.35 65.36
N PHE A 8 5.57 -3.05 64.54
CA PHE A 8 5.40 -2.39 63.24
C PHE A 8 4.88 -3.44 62.24
N ALA A 9 3.57 -3.41 61.93
CA ALA A 9 2.99 -4.24 60.89
C ALA A 9 3.38 -3.69 59.50
N LEU A 10 4.36 -4.34 58.85
CA LEU A 10 4.64 -4.17 57.43
C LEU A 10 3.43 -4.70 56.63
N LEU A 11 2.57 -3.79 56.15
CA LEU A 11 1.67 -4.09 55.05
C LEU A 11 2.51 -4.32 53.79
N CYS A 12 2.80 -5.59 53.49
CA CYS A 12 3.19 -5.98 52.15
C CYS A 12 2.02 -5.70 51.21
N CYS A 13 2.05 -4.58 50.50
CA CYS A 13 1.31 -4.43 49.25
C CYS A 13 1.80 -5.54 48.32
N ASN A 14 1.04 -6.63 48.23
CA ASN A 14 1.15 -7.54 47.10
C ASN A 14 0.72 -6.73 45.86
N SER A 15 1.70 -6.12 45.17
CA SER A 15 1.52 -5.75 43.77
C SER A 15 1.33 -7.06 43.01
N PHE A 16 0.08 -7.53 42.92
CA PHE A 16 -0.27 -8.57 41.98
C PHE A 16 0.12 -8.04 40.60
N ALA A 17 1.11 -8.69 39.98
CA ALA A 17 1.43 -8.46 38.58
C ALA A 17 0.12 -8.60 37.81
N ASP A 18 -0.23 -7.56 37.04
CA ASP A 18 -1.46 -7.60 36.27
C ASP A 18 -1.32 -8.73 35.26
N VAL A 19 -2.28 -9.67 35.21
CA VAL A 19 -2.27 -10.81 34.27
C VAL A 19 -2.19 -10.31 32.81
N CYS A 20 -2.58 -9.06 32.59
CA CYS A 20 -2.39 -8.37 31.33
C CYS A 20 -0.92 -8.14 30.97
N ASP A 21 -0.04 -7.90 31.93
CA ASP A 21 1.38 -7.61 31.69
C ASP A 21 2.18 -8.83 31.19
N GLU A 22 1.61 -10.04 31.33
CA GLU A 22 2.15 -11.29 30.76
C GLU A 22 1.90 -11.42 29.25
N LEU A 23 1.02 -10.59 28.68
CA LEU A 23 0.77 -10.61 27.24
C LEU A 23 2.00 -10.12 26.47
N PRO A 24 2.26 -10.67 25.26
CA PRO A 24 3.29 -10.11 24.40
C PRO A 24 2.99 -8.65 24.12
N LYS A 25 4.01 -7.84 23.86
CA LYS A 25 3.79 -6.46 23.43
C LYS A 25 3.09 -6.44 22.08
N PRO A 26 2.17 -5.49 21.84
CA PRO A 26 1.59 -5.31 20.52
C PRO A 26 2.67 -5.07 19.47
N SER A 27 2.49 -5.61 18.26
CA SER A 27 3.47 -5.47 17.17
C SER A 27 2.80 -5.12 15.86
N VAL A 28 3.55 -4.43 15.00
CA VAL A 28 3.18 -4.15 13.62
C VAL A 28 4.34 -4.58 12.73
N THR A 29 4.02 -5.32 11.68
CA THR A 29 4.94 -5.62 10.57
C THR A 29 4.32 -5.10 9.29
N VAL A 30 5.10 -4.40 8.47
CA VAL A 30 4.70 -3.92 7.15
C VAL A 30 5.50 -4.67 6.11
N LYS A 31 4.84 -5.17 5.07
CA LYS A 31 5.44 -5.98 4.00
C LYS A 31 5.02 -5.46 2.64
N LEU A 32 6.00 -5.29 1.76
CA LEU A 32 5.74 -5.03 0.36
C LEU A 32 5.16 -6.29 -0.31
N HIS A 33 4.13 -6.12 -1.13
CA HIS A 33 3.64 -7.15 -2.03
C HIS A 33 4.41 -7.07 -3.35
N GLU A 34 5.17 -8.13 -3.64
CA GLU A 34 5.88 -8.28 -4.91
C GLU A 34 5.16 -9.29 -5.80
N GLU A 35 4.87 -8.87 -7.03
CA GLU A 35 4.29 -9.68 -8.09
C GLU A 35 5.01 -9.33 -9.41
N PRO A 36 5.26 -10.30 -10.32
CA PRO A 36 5.77 -10.00 -11.64
C PRO A 36 4.89 -9.00 -12.39
N VAL A 37 5.51 -8.11 -13.16
CA VAL A 37 4.78 -7.15 -13.99
C VAL A 37 4.17 -7.87 -15.19
N GLY A 38 2.87 -7.75 -15.36
CA GLY A 38 2.16 -8.26 -16.53
C GLY A 38 2.50 -7.45 -17.78
N LEU A 39 2.44 -8.09 -18.94
CA LEU A 39 2.60 -7.45 -20.25
C LEU A 39 1.40 -7.78 -21.14
N ASP A 40 0.74 -6.75 -21.65
CA ASP A 40 -0.34 -6.85 -22.62
C ASP A 40 0.08 -6.16 -23.93
N THR A 41 0.09 -6.92 -25.02
CA THR A 41 0.37 -6.42 -26.37
C THR A 41 -0.81 -6.68 -27.33
N VAL A 42 -1.99 -6.98 -26.79
CA VAL A 42 -3.18 -7.36 -27.55
C VAL A 42 -4.25 -6.27 -27.52
N THR A 43 -4.20 -5.38 -26.52
CA THR A 43 -5.09 -4.24 -26.40
C THR A 43 -4.69 -3.16 -27.42
N GLY A 44 -5.66 -2.59 -28.14
CA GLY A 44 -5.41 -1.59 -29.18
C GLY A 44 -5.50 -0.14 -28.69
N LEU A 45 -4.96 0.78 -29.49
CA LEU A 45 -4.89 2.23 -29.21
C LEU A 45 -6.21 2.86 -28.73
N ARG A 46 -7.34 2.48 -29.34
CA ARG A 46 -8.67 3.01 -28.98
C ARG A 46 -9.05 2.66 -27.55
N THR A 47 -8.87 1.39 -27.16
CA THR A 47 -9.19 0.91 -25.81
C THR A 47 -8.23 1.52 -24.79
N LEU A 48 -6.93 1.58 -25.09
CA LEU A 48 -5.96 2.21 -24.20
C LEU A 48 -6.27 3.69 -23.96
N SER A 49 -6.73 4.41 -24.98
CA SER A 49 -7.13 5.82 -24.83
C SER A 49 -8.35 6.01 -23.90
N LEU A 50 -9.22 5.00 -23.76
CA LEU A 50 -10.33 5.01 -22.81
C LEU A 50 -9.89 4.66 -21.38
N MET A 51 -8.78 3.92 -21.25
CA MET A 51 -8.22 3.50 -19.96
C MET A 51 -7.24 4.52 -19.37
N GLY A 52 -6.61 5.33 -20.22
CA GLY A 52 -5.66 6.36 -19.84
C GLY A 52 -6.30 7.59 -19.18
N PRO A 53 -5.49 8.60 -18.83
CA PRO A 53 -5.97 9.79 -18.13
C PRO A 53 -6.98 10.58 -18.98
N ARG A 54 -8.03 11.10 -18.32
CA ARG A 54 -9.10 11.88 -18.98
C ARG A 54 -8.64 13.26 -19.47
N SER A 55 -7.51 13.75 -18.97
CA SER A 55 -6.98 15.10 -19.21
C SER A 55 -5.94 15.16 -20.33
N LEU A 56 -5.96 14.22 -21.28
CA LEU A 56 -5.06 14.29 -22.43
C LEU A 56 -5.34 15.56 -23.25
N GLN A 57 -4.28 16.27 -23.62
CA GLN A 57 -4.43 17.42 -24.50
C GLN A 57 -4.92 16.97 -25.89
N GLU A 58 -5.55 17.89 -26.60
CA GLU A 58 -6.06 17.62 -27.94
C GLU A 58 -4.92 17.16 -28.87
N GLY A 59 -5.09 15.98 -29.48
CA GLY A 59 -4.08 15.35 -30.34
C GLY A 59 -3.08 14.43 -29.63
N GLN A 60 -3.01 14.42 -28.29
CA GLN A 60 -2.25 13.41 -27.55
C GLN A 60 -2.97 12.06 -27.56
N ARG A 61 -2.19 10.98 -27.62
CA ARG A 61 -2.69 9.60 -27.72
C ARG A 61 -1.92 8.69 -26.78
N VAL A 62 -2.64 7.76 -26.17
CA VAL A 62 -2.07 6.73 -25.29
C VAL A 62 -1.54 5.60 -26.16
N LEU A 63 -0.22 5.53 -26.31
CA LEU A 63 0.48 4.53 -27.13
C LEU A 63 0.86 3.28 -26.33
N GLY A 64 1.18 3.49 -25.07
CA GLY A 64 1.33 2.49 -24.02
C GLY A 64 0.65 3.01 -22.75
N LEU A 65 0.49 2.14 -21.78
CA LEU A 65 -0.06 2.48 -20.47
C LEU A 65 0.52 1.54 -19.43
N THR A 66 0.96 2.06 -18.29
CA THR A 66 1.28 1.24 -17.13
C THR A 66 0.21 1.46 -16.08
N ARG A 67 -0.38 0.38 -15.57
CA ARG A 67 -1.49 0.48 -14.60
C ARG A 67 -1.32 -0.52 -13.48
N GLY A 68 -1.27 0.00 -12.25
CA GLY A 68 -1.30 -0.78 -11.02
C GLY A 68 -2.64 -0.63 -10.30
N ALA A 69 -3.21 -1.75 -9.82
CA ALA A 69 -4.34 -1.71 -8.89
C ALA A 69 -3.83 -1.80 -7.44
N ALA A 70 -4.00 -0.73 -6.65
CA ALA A 70 -3.51 -0.69 -5.27
C ALA A 70 -4.24 -1.71 -4.38
N ILE A 71 -3.47 -2.51 -3.65
CA ILE A 71 -3.97 -3.48 -2.69
C ILE A 71 -3.40 -3.24 -1.31
N VAL A 72 -4.22 -3.51 -0.29
CA VAL A 72 -3.85 -3.48 1.12
C VAL A 72 -4.53 -4.66 1.79
N ARG A 73 -3.77 -5.50 2.48
CA ARG A 73 -4.27 -6.66 3.23
C ARG A 73 -3.75 -6.59 4.65
N PHE A 74 -4.64 -6.82 5.62
CA PHE A 74 -4.28 -6.90 7.03
C PHE A 74 -4.51 -8.32 7.53
N GLU A 75 -3.50 -8.89 8.16
CA GLU A 75 -3.59 -10.11 8.94
C GLU A 75 -3.42 -9.73 10.41
N THR A 76 -4.34 -10.17 11.25
CA THR A 76 -4.33 -9.83 12.68
C THR A 76 -4.42 -11.07 13.55
N LYS A 77 -3.51 -11.16 14.52
CA LYS A 77 -3.58 -12.12 15.62
C LYS A 77 -3.72 -11.34 16.92
N VAL A 78 -4.82 -11.53 17.63
CA VAL A 78 -5.09 -10.84 18.90
C VAL A 78 -5.03 -11.86 20.01
N VAL A 79 -4.08 -11.70 20.93
CA VAL A 79 -4.01 -12.51 22.16
C VAL A 79 -4.72 -11.71 23.26
N ALA A 80 -5.80 -12.26 23.82
CA ALA A 80 -6.58 -11.61 24.85
C ALA A 80 -6.60 -12.41 26.17
N ARG A 81 -6.74 -11.68 27.29
CA ARG A 81 -6.95 -12.20 28.64
C ARG A 81 -8.04 -11.41 29.32
N VAL A 82 -8.97 -12.11 29.93
CA VAL A 82 -10.05 -11.50 30.72
C VAL A 82 -9.52 -11.24 32.12
N ASP A 83 -9.85 -10.09 32.68
CA ASP A 83 -9.47 -9.71 34.04
C ASP A 83 -10.25 -10.51 35.10
N ALA A 84 -9.89 -10.34 36.37
CA ALA A 84 -10.56 -11.04 37.48
C ALA A 84 -12.05 -10.67 37.60
N SER A 85 -12.45 -9.46 37.18
CA SER A 85 -13.85 -9.01 37.23
C SER A 85 -14.74 -9.62 36.15
N ARG A 86 -14.15 -10.22 35.10
CA ARG A 86 -14.83 -10.74 33.90
C ARG A 86 -15.58 -9.68 33.09
N GLN A 87 -15.40 -8.41 33.41
CA GLN A 87 -16.00 -7.30 32.68
C GLN A 87 -15.01 -6.67 31.69
N TRP A 88 -13.72 -6.84 31.94
CA TRP A 88 -12.66 -6.26 31.13
C TRP A 88 -11.76 -7.33 30.53
N GLU A 89 -11.21 -7.06 29.37
CA GLU A 89 -10.14 -7.83 28.77
C GLU A 89 -8.96 -6.93 28.41
N CYS A 90 -7.78 -7.53 28.46
CA CYS A 90 -6.58 -7.01 27.88
C CYS A 90 -6.29 -7.74 26.57
N ALA A 91 -5.85 -7.02 25.55
CA ALA A 91 -5.61 -7.54 24.22
C ALA A 91 -4.28 -7.04 23.66
N SER A 92 -3.51 -7.95 23.10
CA SER A 92 -2.27 -7.65 22.40
C SER A 92 -2.41 -8.00 20.91
N PRO A 93 -2.58 -7.00 20.03
CA PRO A 93 -2.61 -7.24 18.59
C PRO A 93 -1.21 -7.41 18.01
N GLN A 94 -1.09 -8.41 17.15
CA GLN A 94 0.03 -8.63 16.25
C GLN A 94 -0.51 -8.41 14.83
N ILE A 95 -0.10 -7.32 14.20
CA ILE A 95 -0.66 -6.87 12.91
C ILE A 95 0.41 -7.05 11.84
N SER A 96 0.08 -7.78 10.77
CA SER A 96 0.89 -7.83 9.55
C SER A 96 0.11 -7.15 8.44
N MET A 97 0.63 -6.04 7.92
CA MET A 97 0.09 -5.36 6.76
C MET A 97 0.91 -5.69 5.52
N THR A 98 0.24 -6.14 4.47
CA THR A 98 0.82 -6.32 3.14
C THR A 98 0.23 -5.29 2.18
N TYR A 99 1.06 -4.58 1.41
CA TYR A 99 0.62 -3.49 0.53
C TYR A 99 1.39 -3.48 -0.79
N GLY A 100 0.79 -3.01 -1.88
CA GLY A 100 1.45 -2.93 -3.19
C GLY A 100 0.46 -2.77 -4.34
N PHE A 101 0.86 -3.19 -5.55
CA PHE A 101 -0.02 -3.25 -6.71
C PHE A 101 -0.25 -4.70 -7.15
N SER A 102 -1.50 -5.06 -7.44
CA SER A 102 -1.86 -6.37 -7.98
C SER A 102 -3.19 -6.30 -8.73
N PRO A 103 -3.21 -6.46 -10.07
CA PRO A 103 -2.03 -6.59 -10.93
C PRO A 103 -1.31 -5.24 -11.14
N LEU A 104 -0.04 -5.31 -11.55
CA LEU A 104 0.70 -4.22 -12.20
C LEU A 104 1.00 -4.64 -13.64
N THR A 105 0.39 -3.95 -14.61
CA THR A 105 0.45 -4.35 -16.02
C THR A 105 0.97 -3.22 -16.89
N VAL A 106 1.92 -3.55 -17.76
CA VAL A 106 2.36 -2.71 -18.89
C VAL A 106 1.57 -3.09 -20.13
N TYR A 107 0.97 -2.11 -20.76
CA TYR A 107 0.26 -2.22 -22.02
C TYR A 107 1.07 -1.54 -23.11
N VAL A 108 1.25 -2.22 -24.24
CA VAL A 108 1.74 -1.61 -25.48
C VAL A 108 0.72 -1.87 -26.56
N ALA A 109 0.28 -0.84 -27.26
CA ALA A 109 -0.80 -1.00 -28.22
C ALA A 109 -0.47 -2.03 -29.30
N LYS A 110 -1.42 -2.93 -29.62
CA LYS A 110 -1.25 -4.02 -30.59
C LYS A 110 -0.83 -3.56 -31.98
N GLU A 111 -1.10 -2.30 -32.33
CA GLU A 111 -0.70 -1.69 -33.60
C GLU A 111 0.82 -1.52 -33.74
N PHE A 112 1.58 -1.66 -32.65
CA PHE A 112 3.05 -1.65 -32.64
C PHE A 112 3.59 -3.07 -32.44
N PRO A 113 4.02 -3.75 -33.52
CA PRO A 113 4.50 -5.14 -33.42
C PRO A 113 5.69 -5.27 -32.48
N GLN A 114 5.68 -6.33 -31.65
CA GLN A 114 6.78 -6.62 -30.74
C GLN A 114 8.09 -6.77 -31.51
N GLY A 115 9.16 -6.17 -30.97
CA GLY A 115 10.47 -6.14 -31.64
C GLY A 115 10.64 -5.05 -32.70
N SER A 116 9.59 -4.29 -33.03
CA SER A 116 9.75 -3.07 -33.84
C SER A 116 10.47 -1.96 -33.04
N CYS A 117 11.00 -0.95 -33.74
CA CYS A 117 11.54 0.25 -33.09
C CYS A 117 10.47 0.92 -32.23
N ALA A 118 9.28 1.14 -32.79
CA ALA A 118 8.17 1.79 -32.11
C ALA A 118 7.78 1.08 -30.81
N TYR A 119 7.65 -0.24 -30.86
CA TYR A 119 7.36 -1.05 -29.69
C TYR A 119 8.41 -0.86 -28.59
N ARG A 120 9.70 -0.91 -28.93
CA ARG A 120 10.79 -0.77 -27.95
C ARG A 120 10.76 0.59 -27.28
N GLU A 121 10.59 1.67 -28.04
CA GLU A 121 10.53 3.03 -27.49
C GLU A 121 9.35 3.19 -26.52
N ILE A 122 8.16 2.71 -26.91
CA ILE A 122 6.96 2.77 -26.06
C ILE A 122 7.16 1.91 -24.81
N TYR A 123 7.61 0.66 -24.96
CA TYR A 123 7.82 -0.24 -23.84
C TYR A 123 8.87 0.30 -22.84
N GLN A 124 9.95 0.92 -23.34
CA GLN A 124 10.95 1.56 -22.49
C GLN A 124 10.40 2.76 -21.74
N HIS A 125 9.51 3.55 -22.36
CA HIS A 125 8.79 4.62 -21.67
C HIS A 125 7.92 4.04 -20.54
N GLU A 126 7.11 3.02 -20.83
CA GLU A 126 6.28 2.36 -19.83
C GLU A 126 7.08 1.73 -18.68
N GLN A 127 8.28 1.22 -18.97
CA GLN A 127 9.16 0.70 -17.92
C GLN A 127 9.59 1.78 -16.92
N ARG A 128 9.66 3.06 -17.31
CA ARG A 128 9.92 4.17 -16.37
C ARG A 128 8.79 4.34 -15.38
N HIS A 129 7.54 4.11 -15.80
CA HIS A 129 6.39 4.12 -14.89
C HIS A 129 6.41 2.94 -13.93
N VAL A 130 6.80 1.75 -14.38
CA VAL A 130 7.02 0.60 -13.50
C VAL A 130 8.08 0.92 -12.43
N ASP A 131 9.16 1.56 -12.81
CA ASP A 131 10.22 1.95 -11.88
C ASP A 131 9.71 2.99 -10.88
N ALA A 132 8.91 3.97 -11.32
CA ALA A 132 8.25 4.93 -10.43
C ALA A 132 7.32 4.25 -9.43
N TYR A 133 6.52 3.26 -9.85
CA TYR A 133 5.69 2.45 -8.97
C TYR A 133 6.51 1.74 -7.89
N ARG A 134 7.61 1.08 -8.28
CA ARG A 134 8.49 0.34 -7.35
C ARG A 134 9.19 1.28 -6.36
N GLN A 135 9.75 2.38 -6.85
CA GLN A 135 10.45 3.36 -6.03
C GLN A 135 9.51 4.04 -5.03
N HIS A 136 8.30 4.40 -5.47
CA HIS A 136 7.30 5.00 -4.58
C HIS A 136 6.90 4.05 -3.46
N LEU A 137 6.62 2.78 -3.77
CA LEU A 137 6.28 1.78 -2.75
C LEU A 137 7.41 1.60 -1.73
N ALA A 138 8.65 1.42 -2.19
CA ALA A 138 9.79 1.33 -1.29
C ALA A 138 9.98 2.59 -0.43
N GLY A 139 9.71 3.78 -1.01
CA GLY A 139 9.84 5.07 -0.32
C GLY A 139 8.85 5.27 0.82
N ILE A 140 7.63 4.75 0.71
CA ILE A 140 6.58 4.93 1.73
C ILE A 140 6.61 3.89 2.86
N GLU A 141 7.38 2.81 2.72
CA GLU A 141 7.38 1.69 3.67
C GLU A 141 7.62 2.13 5.12
N LYS A 142 8.68 2.92 5.32
CA LYS A 142 9.07 3.40 6.64
C LYS A 142 7.99 4.29 7.26
N GLU A 143 7.41 5.20 6.49
CA GLU A 143 6.37 6.11 6.98
C GLU A 143 5.12 5.33 7.40
N LEU A 144 4.71 4.33 6.60
CA LEU A 144 3.60 3.45 6.92
C LEU A 144 3.86 2.65 8.19
N ALA A 145 5.05 2.04 8.30
CA ALA A 145 5.46 1.27 9.47
C ALA A 145 5.47 2.14 10.74
N ASP A 146 6.07 3.32 10.68
CA ASP A 146 6.15 4.25 11.82
C ASP A 146 4.75 4.75 12.22
N THR A 147 3.88 5.05 11.23
CA THR A 147 2.52 5.55 11.48
C THR A 147 1.64 4.49 12.13
N LEU A 148 1.65 3.26 11.61
CA LEU A 148 0.89 2.17 12.21
C LEU A 148 1.46 1.78 13.58
N SER A 149 2.78 1.74 13.73
CA SER A 149 3.42 1.44 15.01
C SER A 149 3.00 2.45 16.07
N ARG A 150 3.05 3.76 15.77
CA ARG A 150 2.55 4.80 16.69
C ARG A 150 1.12 4.57 17.18
N ARG A 151 0.25 3.98 16.35
CA ARG A 151 -1.14 3.68 16.74
C ARG A 151 -1.27 2.39 17.54
N PHE A 152 -0.58 1.34 17.14
CA PHE A 152 -0.86 -0.03 17.59
C PHE A 152 0.18 -0.59 18.56
N THR A 153 1.44 -0.16 18.48
CA THR A 153 2.52 -0.59 19.39
C THR A 153 2.59 0.31 20.62
N THR A 154 1.52 0.27 21.42
CA THR A 154 1.47 0.95 22.72
C THR A 154 2.44 0.31 23.72
N GLY A 155 2.84 1.04 24.75
CA GLY A 155 3.78 0.54 25.78
C GLY A 155 3.30 -0.71 26.55
N GLY A 156 2.01 -1.05 26.46
CA GLY A 156 1.40 -2.25 27.01
C GLY A 156 0.13 -2.67 26.25
N PRO A 157 -0.53 -3.76 26.66
CA PRO A 157 -1.74 -4.28 26.03
C PRO A 157 -2.92 -3.30 26.08
N TRP A 158 -3.81 -3.42 25.10
CA TRP A 158 -5.03 -2.63 25.03
C TRP A 158 -6.02 -3.16 26.07
N ARG A 159 -6.80 -2.27 26.71
CA ARG A 159 -7.85 -2.67 27.66
C ARG A 159 -9.22 -2.25 27.15
N GLY A 160 -10.22 -3.11 27.32
CA GLY A 160 -11.59 -2.83 26.90
C GLY A 160 -12.59 -3.86 27.42
N PRO A 161 -13.89 -3.70 27.12
CA PRO A 161 -14.90 -4.68 27.50
C PRO A 161 -14.62 -6.04 26.85
N VAL A 162 -14.91 -7.12 27.57
CA VAL A 162 -14.71 -8.50 27.08
C VAL A 162 -15.36 -8.72 25.71
N GLY A 163 -14.64 -9.40 24.83
CA GLY A 163 -15.10 -9.83 23.52
C GLY A 163 -15.09 -8.74 22.44
N GLN A 164 -14.61 -7.52 22.75
CA GLN A 164 -14.68 -6.41 21.80
C GLN A 164 -13.36 -6.09 21.11
N ALA A 165 -12.20 -6.45 21.68
CA ALA A 165 -10.92 -5.98 21.17
C ALA A 165 -10.67 -6.41 19.73
N ARG A 166 -10.97 -7.67 19.39
CA ARG A 166 -10.74 -8.22 18.05
C ARG A 166 -11.56 -7.48 16.98
N THR A 167 -12.87 -7.33 17.19
CA THR A 167 -13.76 -6.66 16.24
C THR A 167 -13.42 -5.18 16.10
N ARG A 168 -13.13 -4.49 17.21
CA ARG A 168 -12.74 -3.07 17.17
C ARG A 168 -11.47 -2.85 16.35
N ILE A 169 -10.46 -3.71 16.53
CA ILE A 169 -9.20 -3.62 15.77
C ILE A 169 -9.43 -3.91 14.30
N ALA A 170 -10.20 -4.94 13.97
CA ALA A 170 -10.54 -5.27 12.58
C ALA A 170 -11.25 -4.10 11.88
N ASN A 171 -12.30 -3.55 12.51
CA ASN A 171 -13.05 -2.42 11.94
C ASN A 171 -12.16 -1.18 11.79
N GLU A 172 -11.31 -0.86 12.77
CA GLU A 172 -10.40 0.28 12.65
C GLU A 172 -9.42 0.10 11.48
N LEU A 173 -8.85 -1.10 11.32
CA LEU A 173 -7.95 -1.38 10.19
C LEU A 173 -8.66 -1.25 8.84
N GLU A 174 -9.89 -1.73 8.73
CA GLU A 174 -10.65 -1.70 7.50
C GLU A 174 -11.15 -0.29 7.15
N GLU A 175 -11.78 0.40 8.11
CA GLU A 175 -12.49 1.66 7.86
C GLU A 175 -11.55 2.86 7.84
N ARG A 176 -10.47 2.84 8.64
CA ARG A 176 -9.54 3.97 8.78
C ARG A 176 -8.22 3.74 8.06
N TRP A 177 -7.57 2.62 8.35
CA TRP A 177 -6.19 2.40 7.92
C TRP A 177 -6.08 1.91 6.48
N GLY A 178 -6.97 1.03 6.03
CA GLY A 178 -7.03 0.55 4.64
C GLY A 178 -7.17 1.70 3.62
N PRO A 179 -8.11 2.64 3.80
CA PRO A 179 -8.22 3.81 2.93
C PRO A 179 -7.03 4.76 3.05
N TYR A 180 -6.44 4.94 4.24
CA TYR A 180 -5.23 5.73 4.41
C TYR A 180 -4.07 5.18 3.59
N VAL A 181 -3.74 3.90 3.74
CA VAL A 181 -2.63 3.27 3.01
C VAL A 181 -2.87 3.29 1.50
N ARG A 182 -4.11 3.04 1.04
CA ARG A 182 -4.45 3.18 -0.39
C ARG A 182 -4.20 4.58 -0.92
N ARG A 183 -4.51 5.64 -0.16
CA ARG A 183 -4.21 7.02 -0.58
C ARG A 183 -2.71 7.25 -0.67
N GLU A 184 -1.92 6.74 0.28
CA GLU A 184 -0.46 6.87 0.25
C GLU A 184 0.15 6.16 -0.96
N ILE A 185 -0.31 4.96 -1.29
CA ILE A 185 0.09 4.23 -2.51
C ILE A 185 -0.25 5.05 -3.77
N ASN A 186 -1.46 5.60 -3.84
CA ASN A 186 -1.95 6.33 -5.01
C ASN A 186 -1.27 7.71 -5.21
N LYS A 187 -0.44 8.19 -4.28
CA LYS A 187 0.37 9.41 -4.51
C LYS A 187 1.41 9.23 -5.63
N VAL A 188 1.72 8.00 -6.03
CA VAL A 188 2.58 7.70 -7.19
C VAL A 188 2.08 8.36 -8.48
N GLU A 189 0.78 8.62 -8.61
CA GLU A 189 0.21 9.32 -9.77
C GLU A 189 0.85 10.70 -10.00
N LEU A 190 1.31 11.36 -8.93
CA LEU A 190 2.03 12.64 -9.03
C LEU A 190 3.44 12.47 -9.63
N VAL A 191 4.07 11.32 -9.41
CA VAL A 191 5.38 10.98 -9.99
C VAL A 191 5.21 10.55 -11.45
N GLN A 192 4.19 9.73 -11.75
CA GLN A 192 3.88 9.33 -13.11
C GLN A 192 3.56 10.55 -14.01
N ALA A 193 2.80 11.52 -13.50
CA ALA A 193 2.53 12.76 -14.23
C ALA A 193 3.79 13.57 -14.60
N GLN A 194 4.89 13.41 -13.85
CA GLN A 194 6.18 14.04 -14.18
C GLN A 194 6.95 13.30 -15.29
N ILE A 195 6.61 12.04 -15.54
CA ILE A 195 7.15 11.25 -16.65
C ILE A 195 6.40 11.58 -17.94
N ASP A 196 5.07 11.64 -17.88
CA ASP A 196 4.18 11.89 -19.02
C ASP A 196 4.03 13.39 -19.37
N THR A 197 5.16 14.06 -19.61
CA THR A 197 5.17 15.46 -20.03
C THR A 197 4.78 15.63 -21.51
N PRO A 198 4.20 16.77 -21.91
CA PRO A 198 3.93 17.07 -23.33
C PRO A 198 5.19 16.99 -24.21
N GLU A 199 6.34 17.36 -23.68
CA GLU A 199 7.65 17.25 -24.32
C GLU A 199 8.00 15.78 -24.60
N GLU A 200 7.77 14.91 -23.61
CA GLU A 200 8.03 13.48 -23.74
C GLU A 200 7.12 12.82 -24.78
N TYR A 201 5.82 13.17 -24.80
CA TYR A 201 4.91 12.72 -25.85
C TYR A 201 5.37 13.10 -27.25
N ARG A 202 5.84 14.34 -27.43
CA ARG A 202 6.39 14.80 -28.73
C ARG A 202 7.65 14.03 -29.09
N ARG A 203 8.58 13.88 -28.15
CA ARG A 203 9.82 13.12 -28.33
C ARG A 203 9.52 11.70 -28.81
N VAL A 204 8.65 10.97 -28.10
CA VAL A 204 8.29 9.59 -28.45
C VAL A 204 7.60 9.52 -29.80
N ALA A 205 6.68 10.44 -30.11
CA ALA A 205 5.97 10.45 -31.39
C ALA A 205 6.88 10.66 -32.62
N GLU A 206 8.01 11.35 -32.44
CA GLU A 206 9.00 11.62 -33.49
C GLU A 206 10.07 10.53 -33.64
N ARG A 207 10.14 9.56 -32.71
CA ARG A 207 11.08 8.43 -32.81
C ARG A 207 10.75 7.50 -33.98
N CYS A 208 11.74 6.65 -34.30
CA CYS A 208 11.61 5.60 -35.32
C CYS A 208 11.21 6.14 -36.70
N ASP A 209 11.86 7.21 -37.13
CA ASP A 209 11.64 7.87 -38.42
C ASP A 209 10.16 8.24 -38.68
N GLY A 210 9.44 8.59 -37.60
CA GLY A 210 8.02 8.96 -37.68
C GLY A 210 7.05 7.78 -37.89
N ALA A 211 7.53 6.54 -37.78
CA ALA A 211 6.68 5.34 -37.86
C ALA A 211 5.56 5.36 -36.81
N ILE A 212 5.87 5.80 -35.58
CA ILE A 212 4.89 5.90 -34.49
C ILE A 212 3.71 6.79 -34.91
N LYS A 213 4.00 8.03 -35.34
CA LYS A 213 2.99 8.98 -35.80
C LYS A 213 2.15 8.44 -36.97
N THR A 214 2.79 7.73 -37.90
CA THR A 214 2.11 7.16 -39.08
C THR A 214 1.13 6.05 -38.68
N ILE A 215 1.58 5.09 -37.87
CA ILE A 215 0.76 3.98 -37.37
C ILE A 215 -0.42 4.51 -36.55
N THR A 216 -0.16 5.42 -35.61
CA THR A 216 -1.22 6.02 -34.76
C THR A 216 -2.29 6.71 -35.60
N ARG A 217 -1.90 7.47 -36.65
CA ARG A 217 -2.87 8.13 -37.55
C ARG A 217 -3.74 7.11 -38.29
N GLN A 218 -3.13 6.07 -38.87
CA GLN A 218 -3.85 5.05 -39.64
C GLN A 218 -4.83 4.25 -38.76
N ALA A 219 -4.42 3.91 -37.54
CA ALA A 219 -5.23 3.14 -36.60
C ALA A 219 -6.49 3.88 -36.14
N LEU A 220 -6.46 5.22 -36.08
CA LEU A 220 -7.59 6.01 -35.64
C LEU A 220 -8.62 6.26 -36.74
N GLN A 221 -8.20 6.21 -38.01
CA GLN A 221 -9.05 6.40 -39.18
C GLN A 221 -9.88 5.16 -39.57
N ARG A 222 -9.64 4.01 -38.93
CA ARG A 222 -10.33 2.72 -39.16
C ARG A 222 -11.21 2.38 -37.99
#